data_AF-A0A939I919-F1
#
_entry.id   AF-A0A939I919-F1
#
_cell.length_a   1.000
_cell.length_b   1.000
_cell.length_c   1.000
_cell.angle_alpha   90.00
_cell.angle_beta   90.00
_cell.angle_gamma   90.00
#
_symmetry.space_group_name_H-M   'P 1'
#
loop_
_entity.id
_entity.type
_entity.pdbx_description
1 polymer ?
#
loop_
_entity_poly.entity_id
_entity_poly.type
_entity_poly.pdbx_seq_one_letter_code
_entity_poly.pdbx_strand_id
1 'polypeptide(L)'
;MTGRGAPAPSEVEPPTGDGDGLAGLREEHWAAPFPEGIRGVEVNGVDLLMVDEAVANLVDRELDGGLDGDGVARLWSCIHELDQVLPGINEEYCAAFYARLRTLAGIAAAHHLPPAS
;
A
#
# COMPACT_ATOMS: atom_id res chain seq x y z
N MET A 1 -46.52 -12.58 4.41
CA MET A 1 -45.58 -12.06 3.39
C MET A 1 -45.61 -10.53 3.47
N THR A 2 -44.70 -9.95 4.24
CA THR A 2 -44.46 -8.50 4.28
C THR A 2 -43.09 -8.28 3.66
N GLY A 3 -43.06 -7.61 2.50
CA GLY A 3 -41.83 -7.26 1.80
C GLY A 3 -41.11 -6.14 2.56
N ARG A 4 -39.86 -6.39 2.94
CA ARG A 4 -38.94 -5.42 3.51
C ARG A 4 -38.46 -4.52 2.36
N GLY A 5 -38.95 -3.28 2.31
CA GLY A 5 -38.47 -2.27 1.36
C GLY A 5 -37.00 -1.98 1.60
N ALA A 6 -36.22 -1.89 0.52
CA ALA A 6 -34.84 -1.45 0.59
C ALA A 6 -34.78 0.02 1.06
N PRO A 7 -33.80 0.40 1.91
CA PRO A 7 -33.66 1.77 2.36
C PRO A 7 -33.25 2.70 1.21
N ALA A 8 -33.56 3.99 1.36
CA ALA A 8 -33.25 5.04 0.40
C ALA A 8 -31.73 5.29 0.33
N PRO A 9 -31.19 5.77 -0.82
CA PRO A 9 -29.75 5.92 -1.08
C PRO A 9 -29.03 7.01 -0.24
N SER A 10 -29.64 7.49 0.84
CA SER A 10 -29.05 8.51 1.74
C SER A 10 -28.71 7.99 3.14
N GLU A 11 -28.90 6.69 3.40
CA GLU A 11 -28.55 6.03 4.68
C GLU A 11 -27.24 5.21 4.58
N VAL A 12 -26.46 5.36 3.50
CA VAL A 12 -25.08 4.88 3.52
C VAL A 12 -24.26 5.94 4.24
N GLU A 13 -24.14 5.79 5.56
CA GLU A 13 -23.14 6.53 6.33
C GLU A 13 -21.76 6.23 5.71
N PRO A 14 -20.94 7.26 5.43
CA PRO A 14 -19.59 7.04 4.92
C PRO A 14 -18.79 6.23 5.95
N PRO A 15 -17.90 5.31 5.52
CA PRO A 15 -17.06 4.59 6.45
C PRO A 15 -16.23 5.59 7.26
N THR A 16 -16.48 5.60 8.57
CA THR A 16 -15.76 6.39 9.56
C THR A 16 -14.34 5.84 9.65
N GLY A 17 -13.42 6.46 8.92
CA GLY A 17 -12.00 6.17 9.03
C GLY A 17 -11.50 6.52 10.42
N ASP A 18 -10.82 5.55 11.04
CA ASP A 18 -9.76 5.67 12.05
C ASP A 18 -9.45 4.22 12.51
N GLY A 19 -8.66 3.51 11.69
CA GLY A 19 -8.56 2.03 11.62
C GLY A 19 -8.50 1.52 10.16
N ASP A 20 -8.81 2.42 9.23
CA ASP A 20 -9.32 2.13 7.89
C ASP A 20 -8.35 2.55 6.76
N GLY A 21 -7.33 3.37 7.07
CA GLY A 21 -6.45 3.99 6.06
C GLY A 21 -5.43 3.05 5.41
N LEU A 22 -4.71 2.23 6.20
CA LEU A 22 -3.75 1.26 5.66
C LEU A 22 -4.47 0.07 5.02
N ALA A 23 -5.49 -0.46 5.71
CA ALA A 23 -6.27 -1.61 5.24
C ALA A 23 -7.05 -1.29 3.96
N GLY A 24 -7.74 -0.14 3.91
CA GLY A 24 -8.47 0.32 2.73
C GLY A 24 -7.54 0.55 1.54
N LEU A 25 -6.46 1.32 1.73
CA LEU A 25 -5.51 1.59 0.65
C LEU A 25 -4.83 0.31 0.12
N ARG A 26 -4.61 -0.67 1.00
CA ARG A 26 -4.07 -1.98 0.63
C ARG A 26 -5.06 -2.73 -0.26
N GLU A 27 -6.33 -2.77 0.14
CA GLU A 27 -7.39 -3.42 -0.66
C GLU A 27 -7.49 -2.78 -2.05
N GLU A 28 -7.49 -1.44 -2.11
CA GLU A 28 -7.51 -0.70 -3.38
C GLU A 28 -6.29 -0.99 -4.26
N HIS A 29 -5.11 -1.20 -3.65
CA HIS A 29 -3.88 -1.50 -4.38
C HIS A 29 -3.87 -2.93 -4.93
N TRP A 30 -4.27 -3.92 -4.13
CA TRP A 30 -4.31 -5.33 -4.54
C TRP A 30 -5.49 -5.69 -5.43
N ALA A 31 -6.54 -4.86 -5.45
CA ALA A 31 -7.59 -4.96 -6.46
C ALA A 31 -7.14 -4.45 -7.84
N ALA A 32 -6.10 -3.61 -7.91
CA ALA A 32 -5.61 -3.07 -9.17
C ALA A 32 -4.80 -4.14 -9.95
N PRO A 33 -4.92 -4.20 -11.29
CA PRO A 33 -4.13 -5.12 -12.08
C PRO A 33 -2.65 -4.81 -11.97
N PHE A 34 -1.82 -5.84 -11.78
CA PHE A 34 -0.37 -5.65 -11.75
C PHE A 34 0.12 -5.11 -13.11
N PRO A 35 0.96 -4.06 -13.13
CA PRO A 35 1.40 -3.43 -14.37
C PRO A 35 2.25 -4.39 -15.25
N GLU A 36 1.78 -4.66 -16.47
CA GLU A 36 2.43 -5.60 -17.39
C GLU A 36 3.83 -5.14 -17.83
N GLY A 37 4.08 -3.82 -17.87
CA GLY A 37 5.33 -3.21 -18.32
C GLY A 37 6.52 -3.37 -17.37
N ILE A 38 6.34 -4.05 -16.24
CA ILE A 38 7.30 -4.08 -15.13
C ILE A 38 7.89 -5.48 -14.89
N ARG A 39 7.30 -6.53 -15.46
CA ARG A 39 7.80 -7.90 -15.24
C ARG A 39 9.22 -8.05 -15.78
N GLY A 40 10.16 -8.36 -14.89
CA GLY A 40 11.59 -8.53 -15.23
C GLY A 40 12.31 -7.21 -15.50
N VAL A 41 11.74 -6.07 -15.11
CA VAL A 41 12.38 -4.75 -15.24
C VAL A 41 13.09 -4.40 -13.94
N GLU A 42 14.40 -4.16 -14.05
CA GLU A 42 15.18 -3.51 -13.01
C GLU A 42 15.30 -2.02 -13.32
N VAL A 43 14.94 -1.16 -12.37
CA VAL A 43 15.15 0.29 -12.46
C VAL A 43 16.23 0.66 -11.46
N ASN A 44 17.34 1.24 -11.92
CA ASN A 44 18.49 1.56 -11.06
C ASN A 44 19.02 0.34 -10.26
N GLY A 45 18.90 -0.87 -10.81
CA GLY A 45 19.30 -2.12 -10.13
C GLY A 45 18.32 -2.60 -9.05
N VAL A 46 17.12 -2.01 -8.98
CA VAL A 46 16.03 -2.43 -8.10
C VAL A 46 15.02 -3.22 -8.91
N ASP A 47 14.75 -4.46 -8.50
CA ASP A 47 13.67 -5.27 -9.04
C ASP A 47 12.33 -4.83 -8.45
N LEU A 48 11.48 -4.25 -9.31
CA LEU A 48 10.20 -3.67 -8.92
C LEU A 48 9.16 -4.72 -8.47
N LEU A 49 9.26 -5.97 -8.92
CA LEU A 49 8.42 -7.06 -8.44
C LEU A 49 8.85 -7.47 -7.03
N MET A 50 10.16 -7.59 -6.80
CA MET A 50 10.70 -7.94 -5.47
C MET A 50 10.36 -6.90 -4.41
N VAL A 51 10.36 -5.61 -4.77
CA VAL A 51 9.95 -4.53 -3.86
C VAL A 51 8.44 -4.58 -3.59
N ASP A 52 7.62 -4.84 -4.61
CA ASP A 52 6.17 -5.01 -4.45
C ASP A 52 5.83 -6.15 -3.49
N GLU A 53 6.38 -7.34 -3.71
CA GLU A 53 6.18 -8.50 -2.85
C GLU A 53 6.67 -8.25 -1.41
N ALA A 54 7.82 -7.60 -1.26
CA ALA A 54 8.35 -7.27 0.06
C ALA A 54 7.42 -6.30 0.82
N VAL A 55 6.95 -5.23 0.17
CA VAL A 55 6.01 -4.29 0.80
C VAL A 55 4.69 -4.97 1.10
N ALA A 56 4.16 -5.81 0.21
CA ALA A 56 2.93 -6.56 0.44
C ALA A 56 3.03 -7.44 1.69
N ASN A 57 4.10 -8.23 1.81
CA ASN A 57 4.32 -9.07 2.97
C ASN A 57 4.41 -8.26 4.28
N LEU A 58 5.12 -7.13 4.25
CA LEU A 58 5.31 -6.29 5.44
C LEU A 58 4.03 -5.57 5.86
N VAL A 59 3.25 -5.07 4.90
CA VAL A 59 1.95 -4.45 5.17
C VAL A 59 0.96 -5.49 5.73
N ASP A 60 0.96 -6.71 5.21
CA ASP A 60 0.12 -7.79 5.72
C ASP A 60 0.47 -8.13 7.17
N ARG A 61 1.76 -8.25 7.47
CA ARG A 61 2.25 -8.50 8.84
C ARG A 61 1.94 -7.34 9.79
N GLU A 62 2.09 -6.10 9.32
CA GLU A 62 1.72 -4.92 10.10
C GLU A 62 0.24 -4.95 10.49
N LEU A 63 -0.65 -5.28 9.54
CA LEU A 63 -2.08 -5.41 9.78
C LEU A 63 -2.46 -6.62 10.66
N ASP A 64 -1.66 -7.69 10.65
CA ASP A 64 -1.91 -8.92 11.42
C ASP A 64 -1.39 -8.87 12.87
N GLY A 65 -0.67 -7.82 13.26
CA GLY A 65 -0.16 -7.69 14.62
C GLY A 65 1.11 -6.87 14.81
N GLY A 66 1.61 -6.26 13.73
CA GLY A 66 2.75 -5.36 13.76
C GLY A 66 4.05 -5.97 13.26
N LEU A 67 5.01 -5.11 12.96
CA LEU A 67 6.36 -5.48 12.54
C LEU A 67 7.36 -5.52 13.71
N ASP A 68 8.30 -6.46 13.62
CA ASP A 68 9.51 -6.48 14.43
C ASP A 68 10.58 -5.54 13.86
N GLY A 69 11.68 -5.33 14.60
CA GLY A 69 12.73 -4.38 14.22
C GLY A 69 13.33 -4.64 12.82
N ASP A 70 13.50 -5.90 12.46
CA ASP A 70 13.98 -6.29 11.12
C ASP A 70 12.93 -6.00 10.04
N GLY A 71 11.65 -6.25 10.33
CA GLY A 71 10.53 -5.89 9.45
C GLY A 71 10.44 -4.39 9.21
N VAL A 72 10.57 -3.58 10.27
CA VAL A 72 10.59 -2.11 10.17
C VAL A 72 11.80 -1.64 9.36
N ALA A 73 12.99 -2.19 9.61
CA ALA A 73 14.19 -1.85 8.84
C ALA A 73 14.04 -2.19 7.35
N ARG A 74 13.47 -3.36 7.02
CA ARG A 74 13.19 -3.75 5.64
C ARG A 74 12.18 -2.82 4.98
N LEU A 75 11.15 -2.39 5.71
CA LEU A 75 10.12 -1.48 5.21
C LEU A 75 10.71 -0.11 4.83
N TRP A 76 11.60 0.43 5.68
CA TRP A 76 12.35 1.65 5.36
C TRP A 76 13.28 1.50 4.16
N SER A 77 13.90 0.31 3.99
CA SER A 77 14.67 0.00 2.77
C SER A 77 13.77 0.02 1.53
N CYS A 78 12.59 -0.60 1.58
CA CYS A 78 11.64 -0.58 0.46
C CYS A 78 11.24 0.86 0.09
N ILE A 79 10.98 1.70 1.08
CA ILE A 79 10.68 3.13 0.90
C ILE A 79 11.82 3.82 0.11
N HIS A 80 13.07 3.58 0.50
CA HIS A 80 14.22 4.17 -0.17
C HIS A 80 14.41 3.65 -1.59
N GLU A 81 14.19 2.36 -1.82
CA GLU A 81 14.20 1.75 -3.16
C GLU A 81 13.12 2.38 -4.05
N LEU A 82 11.91 2.55 -3.54
CA LEU A 82 10.80 3.20 -4.25
C LEU A 82 11.09 4.67 -4.58
N ASP A 83 11.66 5.42 -3.65
CA ASP A 83 12.05 6.83 -3.87
C ASP A 83 13.12 6.96 -4.98
N GLN A 84 13.98 5.94 -5.15
CA GLN A 84 15.00 5.91 -6.21
C GLN A 84 14.44 5.55 -7.59
N VAL A 85 13.47 4.66 -7.67
CA VAL A 85 12.94 4.17 -8.96
C VAL A 85 11.83 5.04 -9.52
N LEU A 86 10.98 5.63 -8.66
CA LEU A 86 9.80 6.41 -9.07
C LEU A 86 10.10 7.49 -10.12
N PRO A 87 11.19 8.28 -10.02
CA PRO A 87 11.53 9.27 -11.04
C PRO A 87 11.86 8.69 -12.42
N GLY A 88 12.20 7.40 -12.51
CA GLY A 88 12.56 6.70 -13.74
C GLY A 88 11.39 5.98 -14.42
N ILE A 89 10.22 5.92 -13.78
CA ILE A 89 9.04 5.25 -14.33
C ILE A 89 8.26 6.24 -15.20
N ASN A 90 8.37 6.08 -16.52
CA ASN A 90 7.74 6.98 -17.49
C ASN A 90 6.30 6.60 -17.85
N GLU A 91 5.90 5.35 -17.61
CA GLU A 91 4.54 4.90 -17.89
C GLU A 91 3.62 5.32 -16.74
N GLU A 92 2.56 6.05 -17.06
CA GLU A 92 1.71 6.75 -16.08
C GLU A 92 1.06 5.78 -15.10
N TYR A 93 0.55 4.64 -15.60
CA TYR A 93 -0.11 3.66 -14.74
C TYR A 93 0.88 3.00 -13.77
N CYS A 94 2.07 2.61 -14.25
CA CYS A 94 3.16 2.07 -13.46
C CYS A 94 3.60 3.07 -12.39
N ALA A 95 3.78 4.35 -12.75
CA ALA A 95 4.19 5.38 -11.81
C ALA A 95 3.14 5.56 -10.70
N ALA A 96 1.85 5.59 -11.06
CA ALA A 96 0.76 5.67 -10.09
C ALA A 96 0.67 4.43 -9.20
N PHE A 97 0.88 3.24 -9.76
CA PHE A 97 0.89 1.97 -9.03
C PHE A 97 1.98 1.97 -7.94
N TYR A 98 3.23 2.26 -8.32
CA TYR A 98 4.35 2.27 -7.36
C TYR A 98 4.32 3.47 -6.41
N ALA A 99 3.72 4.61 -6.79
CA ALA A 99 3.49 5.72 -5.88
C ALA A 99 2.49 5.36 -4.77
N ARG A 100 1.45 4.57 -5.11
CA ARG A 100 0.52 4.01 -4.11
C ARG A 100 1.22 3.02 -3.19
N LEU A 101 2.03 2.12 -3.74
CA LEU A 101 2.86 1.19 -2.95
C LEU A 101 3.78 1.94 -1.96
N ARG A 102 4.39 3.04 -2.41
CA ARG A 102 5.22 3.90 -1.56
C ARG A 102 4.43 4.60 -0.45
N THR A 103 3.19 4.96 -0.73
CA THR A 103 2.27 5.53 0.27
C THR A 103 1.90 4.48 1.32
N LEU A 104 1.56 3.26 0.90
CA LEU A 104 1.29 2.12 1.79
C LEU A 104 2.46 1.86 2.74
N ALA A 105 3.66 1.73 2.19
CA ALA A 105 4.86 1.52 2.97
C ALA A 105 5.10 2.66 3.97
N GLY A 106 4.85 3.91 3.55
CA GLY A 106 4.98 5.10 4.40
C GLY A 106 4.00 5.12 5.57
N ILE A 107 2.74 4.75 5.35
CA ILE A 107 1.73 4.66 6.41
C ILE A 107 2.12 3.57 7.41
N ALA A 108 2.47 2.38 6.93
CA ALA A 108 2.92 1.28 7.78
C ALA A 108 4.17 1.67 8.59
N ALA A 109 5.14 2.36 7.99
CA ALA A 109 6.35 2.80 8.68
C ALA A 109 6.07 3.88 9.73
N ALA A 110 5.07 4.74 9.51
CA ALA A 110 4.69 5.80 10.43
C ALA A 110 4.18 5.26 11.79
N HIS A 111 3.60 4.05 11.83
CA HIS A 111 3.20 3.41 13.08
C HIS A 111 4.38 3.11 14.03
N HIS A 112 5.60 3.08 13.49
CA HIS A 112 6.83 2.79 14.22
C HIS A 112 7.67 4.03 14.53
N LEU A 113 7.15 5.22 14.22
CA LEU A 113 7.77 6.47 14.64
C LEU A 113 7.43 6.75 16.12
N PRO A 114 8.37 7.30 16.90
CA PRO A 114 8.06 7.76 18.25
C PRO A 114 6.99 8.86 18.17
N PRO A 115 6.01 8.91 19.10
CA PRO A 115 5.04 9.99 19.14
C PRO A 115 5.79 11.33 19.31
N ALA A 116 5.42 12.32 18.50
CA ALA A 116 5.98 13.66 18.61
C ALA A 116 5.73 14.19 20.04
N SER A 117 6.80 14.57 20.73
CA SER A 117 6.76 15.13 22.08
C SER A 117 6.28 16.58 22.10
#